data_AF-A0A3G8Y048-F1
#
_entry.id   AF-A0A3G8Y048-F1
#
_cell.length_a   1.000
_cell.length_b   1.000
_cell.length_c   1.000
_cell.angle_alpha   90.00
_cell.angle_beta   90.00
_cell.angle_gamma   90.00
#
_symmetry.space_group_name_H-M   'P 1'
#
loop_
_entity.id
_entity.type
_entity.pdbx_description
1 polymer ?
#
loop_
_entity_poly.entity_id
_entity_poly.type
_entity_poly.pdbx_seq_one_letter_code
_entity_poly.pdbx_strand_id
1 'polypeptide(L)'
;MAFAKGNTHGKGRVKGSKNRNTVEIRQFFQDFVNNHLEELNEAFSELEAREKFKFIIDMTKFVIPSLRSVSGTIDDLTEEQFNELVSRVKHEYNL
;
A
#
# COMPACT_ATOMS: atom_id res chain seq x y z
N MET A 1 -36.08 26.73 11.13
CA MET A 1 -35.59 27.37 9.89
C MET A 1 -35.24 26.28 8.89
N ALA A 2 -35.61 26.43 7.62
CA ALA A 2 -35.37 25.45 6.57
C ALA A 2 -33.90 25.46 6.09
N PHE A 3 -33.38 24.30 5.67
CA PHE A 3 -32.01 24.17 5.17
C PHE A 3 -31.82 24.96 3.86
N ALA A 4 -31.15 26.12 3.92
CA ALA A 4 -30.81 26.90 2.74
C ALA A 4 -29.70 26.22 1.92
N LYS A 5 -29.90 26.11 0.59
CA LYS A 5 -28.90 25.61 -0.36
C LYS A 5 -27.67 26.52 -0.34
N GLY A 6 -26.52 26.00 0.08
CA GLY A 6 -25.29 26.78 0.27
C GLY A 6 -25.02 27.22 1.71
N ASN A 7 -25.82 26.78 2.69
CA ASN A 7 -25.48 27.02 4.09
C ASN A 7 -24.15 26.31 4.45
N THR A 8 -23.39 26.92 5.36
CA THR A 8 -22.13 26.36 5.86
C THR A 8 -22.31 25.56 7.16
N HIS A 9 -23.56 25.39 7.61
CA HIS A 9 -23.92 24.65 8.81
C HIS A 9 -24.03 23.16 8.46
N GLY A 10 -22.92 22.44 8.62
CA GLY A 10 -22.80 21.04 8.22
C GLY A 10 -21.73 20.79 7.16
N LYS A 11 -20.70 21.64 7.07
CA LYS A 11 -19.46 21.26 6.38
C LYS A 11 -18.86 20.08 7.15
N GLY A 12 -19.19 18.86 6.70
CA GLY A 12 -18.61 17.64 7.23
C GLY A 12 -17.09 17.64 7.10
N ARG A 13 -16.46 16.53 7.49
CA ARG A 13 -15.01 16.37 7.41
C ARG A 13 -14.50 16.70 5.99
N VAL A 14 -13.54 17.62 5.89
CA VAL A 14 -13.00 18.10 4.62
C VAL A 14 -12.46 16.92 3.79
N LYS A 15 -12.76 16.90 2.49
CA LYS A 15 -12.27 15.85 1.58
C LYS A 15 -10.74 15.86 1.58
N GLY A 16 -10.13 14.72 1.88
CA GLY A 16 -8.68 14.58 1.98
C GLY A 16 -8.10 14.75 3.40
N SER A 17 -8.91 15.00 4.43
CA SER A 17 -8.42 14.99 5.80
C SER A 17 -7.83 13.62 6.16
N LYS A 18 -6.60 13.60 6.69
CA LYS A 18 -5.97 12.38 7.22
C LYS A 18 -6.72 11.89 8.46
N ASN A 19 -6.75 10.58 8.68
CA ASN A 19 -7.29 10.03 9.92
C ASN A 19 -6.27 10.25 11.04
N ARG A 20 -6.62 11.07 12.05
CA ARG A 20 -5.72 11.45 13.14
C ARG A 20 -5.24 10.23 13.93
N ASN A 21 -6.15 9.33 14.29
CA ASN A 21 -5.83 8.11 15.04
C ASN A 21 -4.84 7.22 14.27
N THR A 22 -5.00 7.09 12.95
CA THR A 22 -4.07 6.31 12.12
C THR A 22 -2.68 6.95 12.05
N VAL A 23 -2.60 8.29 12.06
CA VAL A 23 -1.32 9.01 12.09
C VAL A 23 -0.63 8.81 13.44
N GLU A 24 -1.36 8.99 14.53
CA GLU A 24 -0.84 8.85 15.90
C GLU A 24 -0.33 7.42 16.16
N ILE A 25 -1.09 6.39 15.78
CA ILE A 25 -0.67 4.98 15.94
C ILE A 25 0.57 4.68 15.09
N ARG A 26 0.64 5.19 13.85
CA ARG A 26 1.81 4.99 12.99
C ARG A 26 3.05 5.66 13.58
N GLN A 27 2.91 6.88 14.08
CA GLN A 27 4.00 7.61 14.71
C GLN A 27 4.49 6.88 15.96
N PHE A 28 3.56 6.47 16.84
CA PHE A 28 3.89 5.69 18.02
C PHE A 28 4.65 4.40 17.67
N PHE A 29 4.18 3.64 16.68
CA PHE A 29 4.85 2.42 16.26
C PHE A 29 6.26 2.70 15.71
N GLN A 30 6.40 3.75 14.91
CA GLN A 30 7.71 4.14 14.38
C GLN A 30 8.68 4.55 15.50
N ASP A 31 8.22 5.35 16.45
CA ASP A 31 9.03 5.80 17.58
C ASP A 31 9.41 4.62 18.48
N PHE A 32 8.46 3.71 18.75
CA PHE A 32 8.72 2.49 19.51
C PHE A 32 9.82 1.65 18.84
N VAL A 33 9.68 1.34 17.55
CA VAL A 33 10.70 0.55 16.84
C VAL A 33 12.06 1.25 16.87
N ASN A 34 12.11 2.56 16.60
CA ASN A 34 13.35 3.33 16.59
C ASN A 34 14.05 3.31 17.94
N ASN A 35 13.30 3.44 19.04
CA ASN A 35 13.86 3.46 20.39
C ASN A 35 14.40 2.09 20.82
N HIS A 36 13.94 1.00 20.22
CA HIS A 36 14.35 -0.37 20.55
C HIS A 36 15.25 -1.01 19.48
N LEU A 37 15.80 -0.24 18.53
CA LEU A 37 16.65 -0.80 17.47
C LEU A 37 17.92 -1.48 18.00
N GLU A 38 18.55 -0.92 19.04
CA GLU A 38 19.76 -1.50 19.65
C GLU A 38 19.45 -2.85 20.31
N GLU A 39 18.42 -2.89 21.16
CA GLU A 39 17.94 -4.12 21.81
C GLU A 39 17.53 -5.20 20.79
N LEU A 40 16.89 -4.81 19.68
CA LEU A 40 16.53 -5.75 18.61
C LEU A 40 17.75 -6.33 17.90
N ASN A 41 18.82 -5.55 17.71
CA ASN A 41 20.07 -6.04 17.10
C ASN A 41 20.81 -7.00 18.03
N GLU A 42 20.83 -6.70 19.34
CA GLU A 42 21.40 -7.59 20.36
C GLU A 42 20.62 -8.91 20.40
N ALA A 43 19.29 -8.86 20.51
CA ALA A 43 18.43 -10.03 20.49
C ALA A 43 18.61 -10.85 19.21
N PHE A 44 18.73 -10.19 18.04
CA PHE A 44 19.00 -10.88 16.78
C PHE A 44 20.34 -11.63 16.81
N SER A 45 21.35 -11.09 17.48
CA SER A 45 22.66 -11.73 17.61
C SER A 45 22.61 -13.00 18.48
N GLU A 46 21.70 -13.05 19.44
CA GLU A 46 21.47 -14.20 20.33
C GLU A 46 20.66 -15.34 19.69
N LEU A 47 19.91 -15.06 18.62
CA LEU A 47 19.09 -16.07 17.94
C LEU A 47 19.91 -17.23 17.36
N GLU A 48 19.28 -18.40 17.30
CA GLU A 48 19.84 -19.57 16.63
C GLU A 48 19.92 -19.34 15.11
N ALA A 49 20.88 -19.97 14.43
CA ALA A 49 21.12 -19.79 13.01
C ALA A 49 19.84 -19.94 12.15
N ARG A 50 19.00 -20.95 12.44
CA ARG A 50 17.74 -21.18 11.73
C ARG A 50 16.77 -20.01 11.87
N GLU A 51 16.67 -19.44 13.07
CA GLU A 51 15.75 -18.34 13.37
C GLU A 51 16.23 -17.04 12.74
N LYS A 52 17.55 -16.80 12.73
CA LYS A 52 18.16 -15.67 12.02
C LYS A 52 17.78 -15.66 10.54
N PHE A 53 17.92 -16.80 9.85
CA PHE A 53 17.53 -16.89 8.44
C PHE A 53 16.04 -16.65 8.22
N LYS A 54 15.19 -17.20 9.09
CA LYS A 54 13.73 -16.98 9.01
C LYS A 54 13.38 -15.50 9.17
N PHE A 55 13.94 -14.84 10.18
CA PHE A 55 13.72 -13.42 10.45
C PHE A 55 14.17 -12.54 9.27
N ILE A 56 15.34 -12.81 8.69
CA ILE A 56 15.83 -12.10 7.49
C ILE A 56 14.85 -12.26 6.32
N ILE A 57 14.39 -13.47 6.04
CA ILE A 57 13.42 -13.74 4.96
C ILE A 57 12.11 -12.96 5.19
N ASP A 58 11.63 -12.92 6.42
CA ASP A 58 10.40 -12.20 6.76
C ASP A 58 10.57 -10.67 6.63
N MET A 59 11.70 -10.11 7.08
CA MET A 59 12.04 -8.69 6.88
C MET A 59 12.16 -8.33 5.40
N THR A 60 12.72 -9.23 4.59
CA THR A 60 12.95 -9.02 3.15
C THR A 60 11.65 -8.69 2.41
N LYS A 61 10.50 -9.26 2.83
CA LYS A 61 9.18 -8.99 2.25
C LYS A 61 8.73 -7.53 2.35
N PHE A 62 9.31 -6.78 3.29
CA PHE A 62 8.95 -5.39 3.56
C PHE A 62 9.99 -4.38 3.02
N VAL A 63 11.23 -4.82 2.78
CA VAL A 63 12.33 -3.98 2.29
C VAL A 63 12.50 -4.10 0.78
N ILE A 64 12.44 -5.32 0.25
CA ILE A 64 12.56 -5.55 -1.18
C ILE A 64 11.17 -5.42 -1.80
N PRO A 65 11.03 -4.66 -2.90
CA PRO A 65 9.80 -4.70 -3.69
C PRO A 65 9.54 -6.15 -4.10
N SER A 66 8.50 -6.76 -3.54
CA SER A 66 8.06 -8.04 -4.07
C SER A 66 7.59 -7.80 -5.50
N LEU A 67 7.93 -8.71 -6.41
CA LEU A 67 7.23 -8.81 -7.68
C LEU A 67 5.75 -8.92 -7.30
N ARG A 68 5.00 -7.83 -7.51
CA ARG A 68 3.55 -7.93 -7.56
C ARG A 68 3.33 -9.00 -8.61
N SER A 69 2.63 -10.07 -8.25
CA SER A 69 2.03 -10.95 -9.26
C SER A 69 1.50 -10.02 -10.35
N VAL A 70 1.95 -10.19 -11.59
CA VAL A 70 1.49 -9.37 -12.70
C VAL A 70 -0.01 -9.63 -12.81
N SER A 71 -0.82 -8.87 -12.05
CA SER A 71 -2.29 -8.94 -12.01
C SER A 71 -2.83 -8.06 -13.13
N GLY A 72 -2.33 -8.34 -14.31
CA GLY A 72 -2.50 -7.59 -15.53
C GLY A 72 -1.91 -8.37 -16.69
N THR A 73 -1.98 -9.70 -16.63
CA THR A 73 -1.92 -10.48 -17.86
C THR A 73 -3.21 -10.20 -18.63
N ILE A 74 -3.14 -10.36 -19.95
CA ILE A 74 -4.28 -10.22 -20.88
C ILE A 74 -5.52 -10.98 -20.37
N ASP A 75 -5.31 -12.03 -19.58
CA ASP A 75 -6.33 -12.88 -18.96
C ASP A 75 -7.24 -12.15 -17.96
N ASP A 76 -6.82 -11.02 -17.38
CA ASP A 76 -7.62 -10.23 -16.44
C ASP A 76 -8.52 -9.18 -17.14
N LEU A 77 -8.39 -9.04 -18.47
CA LEU A 77 -9.21 -8.10 -19.25
C LEU A 77 -10.61 -8.69 -19.48
N THR A 78 -11.65 -7.87 -19.34
CA THR A 78 -12.96 -8.25 -19.86
C THR A 78 -12.91 -8.32 -21.39
N GLU A 79 -13.79 -9.11 -22.02
CA GLU A 79 -13.86 -9.22 -23.49
C GLU A 79 -14.01 -7.85 -24.17
N GLU A 80 -14.75 -6.93 -23.54
CA GLU A 80 -14.93 -5.56 -24.02
C GLU A 80 -13.61 -4.77 -24.02
N GLN A 81 -12.83 -4.85 -22.94
CA GLN A 81 -11.53 -4.19 -22.81
C GLN A 81 -10.50 -4.80 -23.76
N PHE A 82 -10.55 -6.12 -23.97
CA PHE A 82 -9.69 -6.80 -24.93
C PHE A 82 -9.98 -6.35 -26.37
N ASN A 83 -11.26 -6.28 -26.75
CA ASN A 83 -11.68 -5.85 -28.09
C ASN A 83 -11.31 -4.38 -28.37
N GLU A 84 -11.47 -3.50 -27.38
CA GLU A 84 -11.02 -2.11 -27.47
C GLU A 84 -9.51 -2.04 -27.74
N LEU A 85 -8.72 -2.83 -27.00
CA LEU A 85 -7.27 -2.87 -27.15
C LEU A 85 -6.85 -3.40 -28.54
N VAL A 86 -7.49 -4.46 -29.03
CA VAL A 86 -7.24 -5.02 -30.38
C VAL A 86 -7.58 -3.99 -31.46
N SER A 87 -8.70 -3.26 -31.34
CA SER A 87 -9.08 -2.24 -32.31
C SER A 87 -8.08 -1.08 -32.36
N ARG A 88 -7.54 -0.66 -31.21
CA ARG A 88 -6.49 0.37 -31.15
C ARG A 88 -5.21 -0.08 -31.84
N VAL A 89 -4.74 -1.30 -31.57
CA VAL A 89 -3.52 -1.84 -32.18
C VAL A 89 -3.65 -1.97 -33.70
N LYS A 90 -4.81 -2.44 -34.19
CA LYS A 90 -5.08 -2.51 -35.64
C LYS A 90 -5.01 -1.14 -36.32
N HIS A 91 -5.60 -0.12 -35.68
CA HIS A 91 -5.56 1.25 -36.19
C HIS A 91 -4.15 1.85 -36.17
N GLU A 92 -3.36 1.55 -35.13
CA GLU A 92 -1.99 2.07 -34.98
C GLU A 92 -1.02 1.47 -36.01
N TYR A 93 -1.22 0.20 -36.38
CA TYR A 93 -0.39 -0.50 -37.36
C TYR A 93 -1.02 -0.63 -38.75
N ASN A 94 -2.16 0.03 -39.00
CA ASN A 94 -2.87 0.03 -40.29
C ASN A 94 -3.15 -1.38 -40.84
N LEU A 95 -3.52 -2.32 -39.95
CA LEU A 95 -3.90 -3.71 -40.25
C LEU A 95 -5.41 -3.87 -40.45
#